data_AF-A0A7S4DIW6-F1
#
_entry.id   AF-A0A7S4DIW6-F1
#
_cell.length_a   1.000
_cell.length_b   1.000
_cell.length_c   1.000
_cell.angle_alpha   90.00
_cell.angle_beta   90.00
_cell.angle_gamma   90.00
#
_symmetry.space_group_name_H-M   'P 1'
#
loop_
_entity.id
_entity.type
_entity.pdbx_description
1 polymer ?
#
loop_
_entity_poly.entity_id
_entity_poly.type
_entity_poly.pdbx_seq_one_letter_code
_entity_poly.pdbx_strand_id
1 'polypeptide(L)'
;DGAARGGVEGSDGARALNSFDTIPLAAMNLFTVATLSGWSERMWAVQSATGQHIAIIFFVLFIMVGPLILLNLMTASVLIQFNKAKELNVEYELLGHYELMGNMLYMDEGEEYDDVEEETKDSGRSPMTPTNGKRSRLTTRAALKVRVPQEFSYARPALPSRQISGDKPAGLKRIFS
;
A
#
# COMPACT_ATOMS: atom_id res chain seq x y z
N ASP A 1 -36.91 61.11 18.80
CA ASP A 1 -36.93 60.45 17.50
C ASP A 1 -35.64 59.64 17.38
N GLY A 2 -35.69 58.35 17.68
CA GLY A 2 -34.47 57.54 17.81
C GLY A 2 -34.67 56.27 18.62
N ALA A 3 -35.21 55.24 17.99
CA ALA A 3 -35.09 53.84 18.42
C ALA A 3 -35.81 52.93 17.42
N ALA A 4 -35.09 52.34 16.43
CA ALA A 4 -35.49 51.09 15.74
C ALA A 4 -34.55 50.70 14.55
N ARG A 5 -33.22 50.77 14.68
CA ARG A 5 -32.31 50.35 13.59
C ARG A 5 -31.10 49.55 14.07
N GLY A 6 -31.32 48.42 14.74
CA GLY A 6 -30.21 47.58 15.22
C GLY A 6 -30.48 46.08 15.34
N GLY A 7 -31.54 45.54 14.70
CA GLY A 7 -31.97 44.15 14.95
C GLY A 7 -31.93 43.19 13.75
N VAL A 8 -31.58 43.63 12.54
CA VAL A 8 -31.88 42.85 11.31
C VAL A 8 -30.67 42.12 10.72
N GLU A 9 -29.44 42.58 10.98
CA GLU A 9 -28.25 42.09 10.27
C GLU A 9 -27.82 40.65 10.64
N GLY A 10 -28.20 40.14 11.82
CA GLY A 10 -27.86 38.78 12.24
C GLY A 10 -28.80 37.68 11.71
N SER A 11 -30.08 38.01 11.47
CA SER A 11 -31.10 37.05 11.02
C SER A 11 -30.91 36.70 9.54
N ASP A 12 -30.61 37.70 8.72
CA ASP A 12 -30.61 37.54 7.27
C ASP A 12 -29.42 36.71 6.78
N GLY A 13 -28.26 36.83 7.44
CA GLY A 13 -27.08 36.01 7.16
C GLY A 13 -27.31 34.53 7.45
N ALA A 14 -27.90 34.19 8.60
CA ALA A 14 -28.19 32.80 8.95
C ALA A 14 -29.24 32.18 8.01
N ARG A 15 -30.23 32.96 7.55
CA ARG A 15 -31.21 32.51 6.55
C ARG A 15 -30.56 32.33 5.18
N ALA A 16 -29.65 33.23 4.80
CA ALA A 16 -28.90 33.13 3.56
C ALA A 16 -28.03 31.86 3.52
N LEU A 17 -27.38 31.47 4.62
CA LEU A 17 -26.63 30.21 4.69
C LEU A 17 -27.52 28.96 4.65
N ASN A 18 -28.78 29.08 5.10
CA ASN A 18 -29.75 28.00 5.09
C ASN A 18 -30.60 27.93 3.81
N SER A 19 -30.26 28.72 2.79
CA SER A 19 -30.95 28.72 1.51
C SER A 19 -30.54 27.54 0.60
N PHE A 20 -31.45 27.12 -0.27
CA PHE A 20 -31.22 26.12 -1.32
C PHE A 20 -31.15 26.74 -2.73
N ASP A 21 -31.03 28.07 -2.84
CA ASP A 21 -31.11 28.79 -4.11
C ASP A 21 -29.90 28.58 -5.03
N THR A 22 -28.72 28.25 -4.46
CA THR A 22 -27.50 28.00 -5.23
C THR A 22 -27.00 26.58 -5.00
N ILE A 23 -26.46 25.95 -6.05
CA ILE A 23 -25.94 24.58 -5.99
C ILE A 23 -24.87 24.38 -4.90
N PRO A 24 -23.81 25.20 -4.78
CA PRO A 24 -22.78 24.97 -3.76
C PRO A 24 -23.33 25.09 -2.35
N LEU A 25 -24.26 26.02 -2.11
CA LEU A 25 -24.89 26.19 -0.82
C LEU A 25 -25.85 25.03 -0.50
N ALA A 26 -26.67 24.63 -1.47
CA ALA A 26 -27.53 23.45 -1.35
C ALA A 26 -26.72 22.18 -1.06
N ALA A 27 -25.57 21.99 -1.72
CA ALA A 27 -24.69 20.85 -1.49
C ALA A 27 -24.07 20.87 -0.09
N MET A 28 -23.57 22.01 0.37
CA MET A 28 -23.11 22.18 1.75
C MET A 28 -24.22 21.88 2.75
N ASN A 29 -25.44 22.32 2.42
CA ASN A 29 -26.60 22.12 3.27
C ASN A 29 -27.02 20.65 3.37
N LEU A 30 -27.00 19.94 2.26
CA LEU A 30 -27.20 18.49 2.24
C LEU A 30 -26.05 17.75 2.94
N PHE A 31 -24.81 18.22 2.85
CA PHE A 31 -23.69 17.63 3.58
C PHE A 31 -23.85 17.76 5.10
N THR A 32 -24.31 18.91 5.60
CA THR A 32 -24.60 19.06 7.04
C THR A 32 -25.72 18.12 7.50
N VAL A 33 -26.72 17.91 6.66
CA VAL A 33 -27.80 16.96 6.94
C VAL A 33 -27.29 15.51 6.88
N ALA A 34 -26.40 15.19 5.94
CA ALA A 34 -25.80 13.85 5.81
C ALA A 34 -24.90 13.50 6.99
N THR A 35 -24.28 14.51 7.62
CA THR A 35 -23.51 14.38 8.87
C THR A 35 -24.37 14.43 10.13
N LEU A 36 -25.70 14.50 9.98
CA LEU A 36 -26.67 14.56 11.08
C LEU A 36 -26.46 15.77 12.01
N SER A 37 -25.92 16.86 11.49
CA SER A 37 -25.71 18.11 12.24
C SER A 37 -26.74 19.15 11.83
N GLY A 38 -27.52 19.65 12.80
CA GLY A 38 -28.54 20.69 12.55
C GLY A 38 -29.62 20.30 11.54
N TRP A 39 -29.83 19.00 11.33
CA TRP A 39 -30.72 18.48 10.29
C TRP A 39 -32.20 18.73 10.61
N SER A 40 -32.56 18.70 11.89
CA SER A 40 -33.91 18.96 12.38
C SER A 40 -34.31 20.40 12.10
N GLU A 41 -33.41 21.35 12.38
CA GLU A 41 -33.61 22.78 12.19
C GLU A 41 -33.78 23.11 10.70
N ARG A 42 -32.98 22.48 9.84
CA ARG A 42 -33.12 22.55 8.37
C ARG A 42 -34.47 22.02 7.90
N MET A 43 -34.85 20.84 8.37
CA MET A 43 -36.13 20.22 8.01
C MET A 43 -37.30 21.12 8.42
N TRP A 44 -37.30 21.62 9.65
CA TRP A 44 -38.35 22.51 10.15
C TRP A 44 -38.38 23.85 9.40
N ALA A 45 -37.22 24.40 9.05
CA ALA A 45 -37.12 25.61 8.23
C ALA A 45 -37.78 25.40 6.85
N VAL A 46 -37.46 24.30 6.17
CA VAL A 46 -38.05 23.96 4.86
C VAL A 46 -39.54 23.66 4.99
N GLN A 47 -39.95 22.89 6.00
CA GLN A 47 -41.36 22.60 6.27
C GLN A 47 -42.16 23.89 6.50
N SER A 48 -41.62 24.84 7.25
CA SER A 48 -42.27 26.12 7.52
C SER A 48 -42.35 27.03 6.29
N ALA A 49 -41.40 26.92 5.36
CA ALA A 49 -41.36 27.70 4.12
C ALA A 49 -42.26 27.12 3.02
N THR A 50 -42.30 25.80 2.87
CA THR A 50 -43.08 25.12 1.82
C THR A 50 -44.49 24.74 2.27
N GLY A 51 -44.71 24.55 3.57
CA GLY A 51 -45.98 24.11 4.14
C GLY A 51 -46.37 22.66 3.85
N GLN A 52 -45.51 21.89 3.18
CA GLN A 52 -45.82 20.55 2.70
C GLN A 52 -45.11 19.47 3.53
N HIS A 53 -45.89 18.58 4.16
CA HIS A 53 -45.36 17.45 4.94
C HIS A 53 -44.45 16.49 4.16
N ILE A 54 -44.47 16.55 2.82
CA ILE A 54 -43.56 15.80 1.94
C ILE A 54 -42.08 16.08 2.26
N ALA A 55 -41.76 17.30 2.72
CA ALA A 55 -40.40 17.68 3.09
C ALA A 55 -39.88 16.85 4.27
N ILE A 56 -40.72 16.61 5.28
CA ILE A 56 -40.36 15.77 6.44
C ILE A 56 -40.00 14.36 5.98
N ILE A 57 -40.83 13.77 5.12
CA ILE A 57 -40.61 12.42 4.59
C ILE A 57 -39.28 12.35 3.83
N PHE A 58 -38.99 13.34 2.99
CA PHE A 58 -37.72 13.43 2.26
C PHE A 58 -36.51 13.44 3.21
N PHE A 59 -36.51 14.34 4.21
CA PHE A 59 -35.38 14.46 5.15
C PHE A 59 -35.19 13.20 6.00
N VAL A 60 -36.27 12.58 6.47
CA VAL A 60 -36.21 11.34 7.25
C VAL A 60 -35.65 10.19 6.41
N LEU A 61 -36.11 10.01 5.17
CA LEU A 61 -35.57 8.97 4.27
C LEU A 61 -34.09 9.21 3.95
N PHE A 62 -33.70 10.45 3.71
CA PHE A 62 -32.31 10.82 3.46
C PHE A 62 -31.40 10.51 4.66
N ILE A 63 -31.86 10.76 5.88
CA ILE A 63 -31.13 10.46 7.12
C ILE A 63 -31.04 8.96 7.40
N MET A 64 -32.05 8.19 6.98
CA MET A 64 -32.02 6.73 7.15
C MET A 64 -31.05 6.08 6.15
N VAL A 65 -31.08 6.51 4.89
CA VAL A 65 -30.33 5.85 3.81
C VAL A 65 -28.94 6.45 3.61
N GLY A 66 -28.80 7.78 3.74
CA GLY A 66 -27.57 8.52 3.46
C GLY A 66 -26.38 8.05 4.30
N PRO A 67 -26.46 8.10 5.63
CA PRO A 67 -25.40 7.63 6.51
C PRO A 67 -25.04 6.17 6.28
N LEU A 68 -25.99 5.28 5.94
CA LEU A 68 -25.67 3.88 5.64
C LEU A 68 -24.75 3.77 4.42
N ILE A 69 -25.02 4.55 3.36
CA ILE A 69 -24.16 4.58 2.16
C ILE A 69 -22.80 5.18 2.50
N LEU A 70 -22.77 6.31 3.21
CA LEU A 70 -21.52 7.00 3.57
C LEU A 70 -20.65 6.14 4.49
N LEU A 71 -21.24 5.50 5.49
CA LEU A 71 -20.54 4.61 6.41
C LEU A 71 -20.04 3.36 5.70
N ASN A 72 -20.82 2.77 4.79
CA ASN A 72 -20.38 1.63 4.00
C ASN A 72 -19.22 1.99 3.06
N LEU A 73 -19.27 3.18 2.45
CA LEU A 73 -18.18 3.68 1.62
C LEU A 73 -16.90 3.93 2.44
N MET A 74 -17.04 4.55 3.62
CA MET A 74 -15.92 4.79 4.52
C MET A 74 -15.33 3.49 5.06
N THR A 75 -16.18 2.54 5.44
CA THR A 75 -15.76 1.21 5.89
C THR A 75 -14.99 0.50 4.78
N ALA A 76 -15.51 0.51 3.55
CA ALA A 76 -14.84 -0.06 2.40
C ALA A 76 -13.49 0.61 2.12
N SER A 77 -13.42 1.94 2.16
CA SER A 77 -12.17 2.67 1.89
C SER A 77 -11.08 2.40 2.94
N VAL A 78 -11.46 2.29 4.21
CA VAL A 78 -10.54 1.93 5.31
C VAL A 78 -10.09 0.48 5.16
N LEU A 79 -11.00 -0.45 4.84
CA LEU A 79 -10.65 -1.86 4.59
C LEU A 79 -9.67 -2.00 3.41
N ILE A 80 -9.86 -1.25 2.33
CA ILE A 80 -8.94 -1.27 1.18
C ILE A 80 -7.54 -0.82 1.62
N GLN A 81 -7.46 0.26 2.39
CA GLN A 81 -6.18 0.78 2.89
C GLN A 81 -5.52 -0.21 3.85
N PHE A 82 -6.29 -0.80 4.75
CA PHE A 82 -5.80 -1.79 5.71
C PHE A 82 -5.29 -3.06 5.01
N ASN A 83 -6.03 -3.58 4.02
CA ASN A 83 -5.61 -4.74 3.24
C ASN A 83 -4.34 -4.44 2.44
N LYS A 84 -4.26 -3.27 1.79
CA LYS A 84 -3.04 -2.86 1.08
C LYS A 84 -1.82 -2.77 2.02
N ALA A 85 -2.00 -2.20 3.20
CA ALA A 85 -0.94 -2.14 4.21
C ALA A 85 -0.52 -3.54 4.68
N LYS A 86 -1.48 -4.45 4.87
CA LYS A 86 -1.21 -5.84 5.25
C LYS A 86 -0.45 -6.60 4.16
N GLU A 87 -0.84 -6.46 2.89
CA GLU A 87 -0.17 -7.12 1.75
C GLU A 87 1.29 -6.69 1.65
N LEU A 88 1.57 -5.39 1.78
CA LEU A 88 2.94 -4.87 1.78
C LEU A 88 3.77 -5.43 2.95
N ASN A 89 3.21 -5.50 4.15
CA ASN A 89 3.92 -6.06 5.31
C ASN A 89 4.29 -7.53 5.08
N VAL A 90 3.37 -8.33 4.53
CA VAL A 90 3.64 -9.73 4.18
C VAL A 90 4.74 -9.82 3.12
N GLU A 91 4.70 -8.95 2.09
CA GLU A 91 5.73 -8.91 1.06
C GLU A 91 7.12 -8.59 1.63
N TYR A 92 7.23 -7.65 2.58
CA TYR A 92 8.49 -7.32 3.25
C TYR A 92 9.03 -8.47 4.12
N GLU A 93 8.17 -9.16 4.87
CA GLU A 93 8.57 -10.33 5.66
C GLU A 93 9.11 -11.44 4.75
N LEU A 94 8.42 -11.67 3.64
CA LEU A 94 8.80 -12.67 2.67
C LEU A 94 10.14 -12.27 2.01
N LEU A 95 10.34 -10.98 1.66
CA LEU A 95 11.61 -10.39 1.19
C LEU A 95 12.77 -10.63 2.12
N GLY A 96 12.60 -10.35 3.41
CA GLY A 96 13.60 -10.65 4.42
C GLY A 96 13.92 -12.15 4.50
N HIS A 97 12.91 -13.01 4.36
CA HIS A 97 13.12 -14.46 4.40
C HIS A 97 13.95 -14.98 3.21
N TYR A 98 13.70 -14.51 1.99
CA TYR A 98 14.52 -14.93 0.84
C TYR A 98 15.92 -14.32 0.86
N GLU A 99 16.09 -13.10 1.38
CA GLU A 99 17.41 -12.49 1.53
C GLU A 99 18.30 -13.31 2.46
N LEU A 100 17.75 -13.79 3.59
CA LEU A 100 18.45 -14.70 4.49
C LEU A 100 18.76 -16.05 3.83
N MET A 101 17.79 -16.67 3.14
CA MET A 101 18.04 -17.93 2.41
C MET A 101 19.10 -17.76 1.32
N GLY A 102 19.08 -16.64 0.59
CA GLY A 102 20.11 -16.29 -0.37
C GLY A 102 21.47 -16.21 0.30
N ASN A 103 21.62 -15.35 1.31
CA ASN A 103 22.90 -15.18 2.01
C ASN A 103 23.42 -16.51 2.61
N MET A 104 22.55 -17.38 3.15
CA MET A 104 22.95 -18.71 3.62
C MET A 104 23.40 -19.63 2.47
N LEU A 105 22.68 -19.64 1.34
CA LEU A 105 23.05 -20.43 0.15
C LEU A 105 24.35 -19.95 -0.50
N TYR A 106 24.71 -18.67 -0.34
CA TYR A 106 25.97 -18.11 -0.83
C TYR A 106 27.15 -18.27 0.15
N MET A 107 26.91 -18.73 1.38
CA MET A 107 27.96 -18.97 2.39
C MET A 107 28.45 -20.42 2.45
N ASP A 108 27.98 -21.31 1.57
CA ASP A 108 28.38 -22.72 1.47
C ASP A 108 29.59 -22.94 0.52
N GLU A 109 30.09 -21.89 -0.15
CA GLU A 109 31.25 -21.94 -1.06
C GLU A 109 32.58 -21.54 -0.38
N GLY A 110 32.68 -21.67 0.94
CA GLY A 110 33.89 -21.36 1.71
C GLY A 110 34.32 -22.51 2.61
N GLU A 111 35.47 -23.09 2.26
CA GLU A 111 36.42 -23.87 3.08
C GLU A 111 36.50 -25.38 2.79
N GLU A 112 37.43 -25.75 1.88
CA GLU A 112 38.40 -26.85 2.09
C GLU A 112 39.56 -26.73 1.08
N TYR A 113 40.67 -26.11 1.48
CA TYR A 113 42.01 -26.36 0.91
C TYR A 113 43.05 -26.13 2.00
N ASP A 114 43.53 -27.22 2.60
CA ASP A 114 44.84 -27.29 3.25
C ASP A 114 45.32 -28.75 3.13
N ASP A 115 45.83 -29.11 1.95
CA ASP A 115 46.62 -30.33 1.78
C ASP A 115 48.11 -29.96 1.89
N VAL A 116 48.69 -30.28 3.05
CA VAL A 116 50.13 -30.23 3.29
C VAL A 116 50.75 -31.48 2.66
N GLU A 117 51.47 -31.35 1.54
CA GLU A 117 52.25 -32.46 0.96
C GLU A 117 53.60 -32.61 1.71
N GLU A 118 53.76 -33.74 2.40
CA GLU A 118 55.00 -34.18 3.04
C GLU A 118 55.82 -35.05 2.06
N GLU A 119 57.06 -34.65 1.73
CA GLU A 119 57.99 -35.52 1.00
C GLU A 119 58.54 -36.64 1.91
N THR A 120 58.64 -37.88 1.42
CA THR A 120 59.92 -38.59 1.20
C THR A 120 59.75 -40.04 0.68
N LYS A 121 60.78 -40.51 -0.04
CA LYS A 121 60.88 -41.70 -0.90
C LYS A 121 60.99 -43.06 -0.17
N ASP A 122 60.57 -44.13 -0.88
CA ASP A 122 61.37 -45.32 -1.26
C ASP A 122 60.82 -46.74 -0.95
N SER A 123 61.00 -47.59 -1.97
CA SER A 123 61.14 -49.05 -1.98
C SER A 123 59.90 -49.96 -2.05
N GLY A 124 59.94 -50.88 -3.02
CA GLY A 124 58.80 -51.64 -3.55
C GLY A 124 58.59 -53.05 -2.99
N ARG A 125 57.50 -53.70 -3.47
CA ARG A 125 57.35 -55.14 -3.84
C ARG A 125 55.87 -55.50 -4.14
N SER A 126 55.57 -56.11 -5.29
CA SER A 126 54.25 -56.72 -5.69
C SER A 126 54.10 -58.17 -5.14
N PRO A 127 52.95 -58.92 -5.22
CA PRO A 127 51.76 -58.78 -6.10
C PRO A 127 50.33 -59.18 -5.58
N MET A 128 49.31 -58.74 -6.36
CA MET A 128 47.95 -59.28 -6.66
C MET A 128 46.90 -59.60 -5.56
N THR A 129 45.66 -59.11 -5.74
CA THR A 129 44.50 -59.88 -6.25
C THR A 129 43.38 -58.92 -6.73
N PRO A 130 42.53 -59.31 -7.70
CA PRO A 130 41.42 -58.48 -8.18
C PRO A 130 40.15 -58.81 -7.41
N THR A 131 39.43 -57.80 -6.92
CA THR A 131 38.04 -58.02 -6.51
C THR A 131 37.16 -56.79 -6.72
N ASN A 132 36.37 -56.93 -7.78
CA ASN A 132 34.97 -56.59 -7.92
C ASN A 132 34.52 -55.14 -7.69
N GLY A 133 34.21 -54.50 -8.81
CA GLY A 133 33.48 -53.24 -8.83
C GLY A 133 32.05 -53.38 -8.28
N LYS A 134 31.57 -52.26 -7.75
CA LYS A 134 30.35 -51.56 -8.19
C LYS A 134 30.18 -50.35 -7.28
N ARG A 135 30.62 -49.18 -7.76
CA ARG A 135 30.19 -47.88 -7.22
C ARG A 135 28.70 -47.75 -7.52
N SER A 136 27.86 -48.09 -6.54
CA SER A 136 26.44 -47.78 -6.59
C SER A 136 26.28 -46.27 -6.39
N ARG A 137 26.11 -45.55 -7.50
CA ARG A 137 25.64 -44.17 -7.50
C ARG A 137 24.20 -44.17 -6.98
N LEU A 138 24.01 -43.82 -5.70
CA LEU A 138 22.68 -43.47 -5.21
C LEU A 138 22.52 -41.96 -5.28
N THR A 139 22.29 -41.49 -6.50
CA THR A 139 21.71 -40.17 -6.73
C THR A 139 20.21 -40.28 -6.45
N THR A 140 19.76 -39.88 -5.27
CA THR A 140 18.34 -39.57 -5.07
C THR A 140 18.24 -38.13 -4.63
N ARG A 141 18.62 -37.27 -5.58
CA ARG A 141 18.18 -35.89 -5.66
C ARG A 141 16.67 -35.96 -5.90
N ALA A 142 15.89 -36.08 -4.82
CA ALA A 142 14.48 -35.74 -4.83
C ALA A 142 14.41 -34.23 -5.08
N ALA A 143 14.52 -33.85 -6.35
CA ALA A 143 14.22 -32.52 -6.83
C ALA A 143 12.74 -32.29 -6.50
N LEU A 144 12.48 -31.71 -5.33
CA LEU A 144 11.19 -31.16 -4.98
C LEU A 144 10.95 -30.07 -6.04
N LYS A 145 10.23 -30.43 -7.09
CA LYS A 145 9.90 -29.53 -8.17
C LYS A 145 8.85 -28.58 -7.63
N VAL A 146 9.32 -27.52 -6.99
CA VAL A 146 8.47 -26.40 -6.55
C VAL A 146 7.82 -25.86 -7.81
N ARG A 147 6.52 -26.17 -7.94
CA ARG A 147 5.69 -25.70 -9.04
C ARG A 147 5.34 -24.27 -8.74
N VAL A 148 6.04 -23.35 -9.38
CA VAL A 148 5.72 -21.92 -9.35
C VAL A 148 4.34 -21.73 -10.04
N PRO A 149 3.33 -21.15 -9.36
CA PRO A 149 2.04 -20.81 -9.97
C PRO A 149 2.23 -19.78 -11.09
N GLN A 150 1.53 -19.95 -12.22
CA GLN A 150 1.67 -19.08 -13.40
C GLN A 150 1.02 -17.70 -13.29
N GLU A 151 0.43 -17.33 -12.16
CA GLU A 151 -0.37 -16.09 -12.04
C GLU A 151 0.44 -14.85 -11.63
N PHE A 152 1.74 -14.96 -11.36
CA PHE A 152 2.58 -13.80 -11.04
C PHE A 152 3.36 -13.31 -12.27
N SER A 153 2.62 -12.89 -13.29
CA SER A 153 3.18 -12.01 -14.33
C SER A 153 3.25 -10.58 -13.78
N TYR A 154 4.14 -10.36 -12.81
CA TYR A 154 4.56 -9.00 -12.51
C TYR A 154 5.43 -8.51 -13.65
N ALA A 155 4.97 -7.44 -14.29
CA ALA A 155 5.85 -6.60 -15.07
C ALA A 155 7.09 -6.29 -14.21
N ARG A 156 8.26 -6.77 -14.64
CA ARG A 156 9.53 -6.36 -14.04
C ARG A 156 9.56 -4.83 -14.12
N PRO A 157 9.66 -4.08 -13.00
CA PRO A 157 9.97 -2.66 -13.13
C PRO A 157 11.32 -2.58 -13.84
N ALA A 158 11.34 -1.90 -14.99
CA ALA A 158 12.58 -1.68 -15.73
C ALA A 158 13.56 -0.99 -14.77
N LEU A 159 14.69 -1.65 -14.50
CA LEU A 159 15.78 -1.01 -13.79
C LEU A 159 16.13 0.27 -14.57
N PRO A 160 16.23 1.44 -13.91
CA PRO A 160 16.70 2.62 -14.61
C PRO A 160 18.09 2.31 -15.13
N SER A 161 18.25 2.34 -16.44
CA SER A 161 19.55 2.25 -17.10
C SER A 161 20.40 3.37 -16.52
N ARG A 162 21.33 3.04 -15.63
CA ARG A 162 22.37 3.96 -15.18
C ARG A 162 23.23 4.25 -16.40
N GLN A 163 22.81 5.23 -17.19
CA GLN A 163 23.65 5.90 -18.18
C GLN A 163 24.80 6.48 -17.38
N ILE A 164 25.97 5.83 -17.46
CA ILE A 164 27.23 6.45 -17.09
C ILE A 164 27.44 7.50 -18.19
N SER A 165 26.76 8.65 -18.05
CA SER A 165 27.00 9.80 -18.90
C SER A 165 28.40 10.31 -18.56
N GLY A 166 29.33 10.12 -19.49
CA GLY A 166 30.66 10.68 -19.46
C GLY A 166 30.67 12.19 -19.69
N ASP A 167 29.78 12.93 -19.03
CA ASP A 167 29.80 14.39 -19.05
C ASP A 167 30.68 14.89 -17.92
N LYS A 168 31.89 15.33 -18.30
CA LYS A 168 32.71 16.18 -17.44
C LYS A 168 31.89 17.39 -17.00
N PRO A 169 31.76 17.68 -15.69
CA PRO A 169 31.11 18.90 -15.27
C PRO A 169 31.94 20.11 -15.70
N ALA A 170 31.43 20.86 -16.67
CA ALA A 170 31.85 22.22 -16.94
C ALA A 170 31.48 23.09 -15.73
N GLY A 171 32.45 23.33 -14.83
CA GLY A 171 32.16 24.12 -13.62
C GLY A 171 33.29 24.34 -12.62
N LEU A 172 34.44 23.65 -12.71
CA LEU A 172 35.59 23.93 -11.83
C LEU A 172 36.65 24.78 -12.54
N LYS A 173 36.36 26.07 -12.71
CA LYS A 173 37.39 27.12 -12.92
C LYS A 173 36.98 28.41 -12.23
N ARG A 174 36.96 28.43 -10.89
CA ARG A 174 37.12 29.67 -10.11
C ARG A 174 37.20 29.47 -8.58
N ILE A 175 38.04 28.55 -8.10
CA ILE A 175 38.43 28.58 -6.67
C ILE A 175 39.87 28.06 -6.61
N PHE A 176 40.83 28.94 -6.90
CA PHE A 176 42.26 28.93 -6.54
C PHE A 176 42.94 29.94 -7.47
N SER A 177 42.83 31.21 -7.06
CA SER A 177 43.84 32.24 -7.26
C SER A 177 44.03 32.94 -5.92
#